data_AF-A0A536QB90-F1
#
_entry.id   AF-A0A536QB90-F1
#
_cell.length_a   1.000
_cell.length_b   1.000
_cell.length_c   1.000
_cell.angle_alpha   90.00
_cell.angle_beta   90.00
_cell.angle_gamma   90.00
#
_symmetry.space_group_name_H-M   'P 1'
#
loop_
_entity.id
_entity.type
_entity.pdbx_description
1 polymer ?
#
loop_
_entity_poly.entity_id
_entity_poly.type
_entity_poly.pdbx_seq_one_letter_code
_entity_poly.pdbx_strand_id
1 'polypeptide(L)'
;MRIRAGVVGFCVALAAIVSACQPANMTPSAVQPTKSPVAQRPTPTPVPTPTPAPALAVEKVGAVATPGGFTAFAVVNNPSGQTAMAVSVQIAAIGPGGQVLNRRSGTIARIGPGHSEAVALAFPVGRTLPTQFSGSVASVHWSADALAEGAEVANTSFLQDARTPSVQVHLVNSGQRAARVAVTAVCWDGAGNIRGGGSRTVMVGPDAGGHDVVIEVAISTVPARCDGYGVTVS
;
A
#
# COMPACT_ATOMS: atom_id res chain seq x y z
N MET A 1 -10.88 -15.85 -61.07
CA MET A 1 -11.69 -15.21 -62.13
C MET A 1 -12.30 -13.93 -61.56
N ARG A 2 -11.89 -12.76 -62.11
CA ARG A 2 -12.41 -11.36 -61.92
C ARG A 2 -12.25 -10.77 -60.51
N ILE A 3 -11.35 -9.82 -60.18
CA ILE A 3 -11.00 -8.45 -60.67
C ILE A 3 -12.08 -7.37 -60.39
N ARG A 4 -11.71 -6.36 -59.59
CA ARG A 4 -11.81 -4.88 -59.77
C ARG A 4 -11.35 -4.20 -58.46
N ALA A 5 -10.26 -3.44 -58.35
CA ALA A 5 -9.75 -2.26 -59.06
C ALA A 5 -10.57 -0.97 -58.81
N GLY A 6 -9.94 0.01 -58.15
CA GLY A 6 -10.36 1.41 -58.04
C GLY A 6 -9.13 2.27 -57.71
N VAL A 7 -8.76 3.16 -58.65
CA VAL A 7 -7.54 3.99 -58.74
C VAL A 7 -7.99 5.44 -58.98
N VAL A 8 -7.04 6.38 -58.84
CA VAL A 8 -6.95 7.73 -59.47
C VAL A 8 -7.50 8.89 -58.59
N GLY A 9 -6.85 10.05 -58.45
CA GLY A 9 -5.67 10.69 -59.06
C GLY A 9 -5.14 11.81 -58.13
N PHE A 10 -3.90 12.33 -58.20
CA PHE A 10 -3.02 12.85 -59.26
C PHE A 10 -3.41 14.22 -59.83
N CYS A 11 -2.49 15.20 -59.69
CA CYS A 11 -2.22 16.49 -60.42
C CYS A 11 -1.49 17.43 -59.43
N VAL A 12 -0.20 17.81 -59.47
CA VAL A 12 0.80 18.25 -60.47
C VAL A 12 0.57 19.64 -61.09
N ALA A 13 1.68 20.39 -61.20
CA ALA A 13 2.00 21.65 -61.93
C ALA A 13 2.01 22.91 -61.03
N LEU A 14 3.10 23.68 -60.80
CA LEU A 14 4.32 24.05 -61.54
C LEU A 14 4.09 24.98 -62.74
N ALA A 15 4.35 26.28 -62.59
CA ALA A 15 4.82 27.19 -63.64
C ALA A 15 5.25 28.57 -63.08
N ALA A 16 6.43 29.03 -63.54
CA ALA A 16 7.01 30.36 -63.37
C ALA A 16 6.46 31.37 -64.41
N ILE A 17 6.84 32.66 -64.33
CA ILE A 17 7.36 33.55 -65.43
C ILE A 17 7.40 35.02 -64.94
N VAL A 18 8.57 35.67 -64.79
CA VAL A 18 9.35 36.61 -65.65
C VAL A 18 9.00 38.13 -65.55
N SER A 19 10.05 38.93 -65.26
CA SER A 19 10.39 40.35 -65.57
C SER A 19 9.38 41.51 -65.54
N ALA A 20 9.75 42.63 -64.89
CA ALA A 20 10.35 43.83 -65.52
C ALA A 20 10.27 45.11 -64.64
N CYS A 21 11.19 46.06 -64.93
CA CYS A 21 11.24 47.50 -64.58
C CYS A 21 12.12 47.97 -63.39
N GLN A 22 13.33 48.44 -63.73
CA GLN A 22 14.08 49.56 -63.11
C GLN A 22 13.41 50.92 -63.46
N PRO A 23 13.77 52.13 -62.93
CA PRO A 23 15.02 52.53 -62.25
C PRO A 23 14.93 53.53 -61.05
N ALA A 24 16.09 53.67 -60.38
CA ALA A 24 16.76 54.86 -59.83
C ALA A 24 16.09 55.82 -58.80
N ASN A 25 16.87 56.05 -57.74
CA ASN A 25 17.39 57.34 -57.23
C ASN A 25 17.01 57.80 -55.80
N MET A 26 18.10 57.97 -55.01
CA MET A 26 18.33 58.92 -53.91
C MET A 26 17.51 58.68 -52.62
N THR A 27 18.04 58.58 -51.40
CA THR A 27 18.97 59.47 -50.64
C THR A 27 19.29 58.76 -49.28
N PRO A 28 20.16 59.26 -48.36
CA PRO A 28 21.09 58.44 -47.57
C PRO A 28 20.69 58.15 -46.11
N SER A 29 21.26 57.05 -45.61
CA SER A 29 21.63 56.71 -44.22
C SER A 29 20.66 57.00 -43.07
N ALA A 30 19.98 55.94 -42.62
CA ALA A 30 19.67 55.74 -41.20
C ALA A 30 20.51 54.58 -40.67
N VAL A 31 21.31 54.84 -39.63
CA VAL A 31 22.10 53.85 -38.90
C VAL A 31 21.14 52.86 -38.25
N GLN A 32 21.11 51.62 -38.74
CA GLN A 32 20.35 50.54 -38.10
C GLN A 32 21.25 49.88 -37.05
N PRO A 33 20.86 49.88 -35.76
CA PRO A 33 21.63 49.17 -34.76
C PRO A 33 21.55 47.66 -35.04
N THR A 34 22.70 47.04 -35.29
CA THR A 34 22.83 45.60 -35.40
C THR A 34 22.44 44.98 -34.07
N LYS A 35 21.21 44.47 -33.95
CA LYS A 35 20.84 43.62 -32.82
C LYS A 35 21.55 42.27 -33.00
N SER A 36 22.64 42.07 -32.27
CA SER A 36 23.24 40.74 -32.13
C SER A 36 22.16 39.75 -31.66
N PRO A 37 22.05 38.56 -32.27
CA PRO A 37 21.15 37.54 -31.76
C PRO A 37 21.63 37.13 -30.37
N VAL A 38 20.82 37.45 -29.35
CA VAL A 38 21.04 36.91 -28.00
C VAL A 38 20.80 35.41 -28.09
N ALA A 39 21.88 34.63 -28.01
CA ALA A 39 21.80 33.19 -27.91
C ALA A 39 20.97 32.83 -26.67
N GLN A 40 19.84 32.15 -26.87
CA GLN A 40 19.01 31.67 -25.76
C GLN A 40 19.82 30.61 -25.00
N ARG A 41 20.16 30.93 -23.74
CA ARG A 41 20.80 29.98 -22.83
C ARG A 41 19.88 28.77 -22.69
N PRO A 42 20.36 27.53 -22.93
CA PRO A 42 19.53 26.35 -22.73
C PRO A 42 19.06 26.32 -21.27
N THR A 43 17.74 26.23 -21.08
CA THR A 43 17.15 26.03 -19.75
C THR A 43 17.70 24.73 -19.19
N PRO A 44 18.32 24.73 -17.99
CA PRO A 44 18.80 23.49 -17.39
C PRO A 44 17.61 22.53 -17.21
N THR A 45 17.75 21.30 -17.72
CA THR A 45 16.78 20.24 -17.47
C THR A 45 16.69 20.02 -15.96
N PRO A 46 15.49 20.04 -15.35
CA PRO A 46 15.35 19.80 -13.93
C PRO A 46 15.94 18.43 -13.59
N VAL A 47 16.87 18.41 -12.64
CA VAL A 47 17.39 17.16 -12.08
C VAL A 47 16.23 16.49 -11.35
N PRO A 48 15.91 15.22 -11.63
CA PRO A 48 14.87 14.52 -10.91
C PRO A 48 15.23 14.47 -9.43
N THR A 49 14.31 14.92 -8.58
CA THR A 49 14.43 14.77 -7.12
C THR A 49 14.57 13.27 -6.80
N PRO A 50 15.55 12.86 -5.98
CA PRO A 50 15.68 11.47 -5.60
C PRO A 50 14.41 10.98 -4.91
N THR A 51 13.85 9.87 -5.40
CA THR A 51 12.71 9.21 -4.74
C THR A 51 13.16 8.67 -3.38
N PRO A 52 12.44 8.96 -2.29
CA PRO A 52 12.75 8.41 -0.97
C PRO A 52 12.84 6.89 -0.99
N ALA A 53 13.73 6.32 -0.17
CA ALA A 53 13.78 4.89 0.02
C ALA A 53 12.43 4.36 0.58
N PRO A 54 11.97 3.18 0.12
CA PRO A 54 10.78 2.54 0.67
C PRO A 54 10.89 2.34 2.17
N ALA A 55 9.84 2.69 2.91
CA ALA A 55 9.76 2.53 4.36
C ALA A 55 8.36 2.09 4.77
N LEU A 56 8.28 1.24 5.79
CA LEU A 56 7.04 0.85 6.44
C LEU A 56 6.74 1.77 7.62
N ALA A 57 5.45 1.98 7.88
CA ALA A 57 4.98 2.75 9.02
C ALA A 57 4.19 1.85 9.98
N VAL A 58 4.53 1.86 11.27
CA VAL A 58 3.65 1.28 12.29
C VAL A 58 2.57 2.31 12.61
N GLU A 59 1.36 2.09 12.10
CA GLU A 59 0.25 3.05 12.25
C GLU A 59 -0.29 3.06 13.66
N LYS A 60 -0.48 1.86 14.22
CA LYS A 60 -1.05 1.72 15.56
C LYS A 60 -0.58 0.46 16.25
N VAL A 61 -0.44 0.58 17.56
CA VAL A 61 -0.26 -0.53 18.47
C VAL A 61 -1.28 -0.41 19.60
N GLY A 62 -1.84 -1.54 19.98
CA GLY A 62 -2.68 -1.64 21.16
C GLY A 62 -2.79 -3.08 21.61
N ALA A 63 -3.57 -3.32 22.65
CA ALA A 63 -3.67 -4.64 23.23
C ALA A 63 -4.99 -4.82 23.96
N VAL A 64 -5.31 -6.08 24.23
CA VAL A 64 -6.48 -6.48 25.00
C VAL A 64 -6.10 -7.58 25.98
N ALA A 65 -6.66 -7.51 27.18
CA ALA A 65 -6.47 -8.56 28.17
C ALA A 65 -7.18 -9.85 27.74
N THR A 66 -6.58 -10.99 28.06
CA THR A 66 -7.13 -12.33 27.83
C THR A 66 -6.96 -13.17 29.10
N PRO A 67 -7.68 -14.29 29.27
CA PRO A 67 -7.52 -15.13 30.46
C PRO A 67 -6.08 -15.60 30.71
N GLY A 68 -5.27 -15.72 29.65
CA GLY A 68 -3.87 -16.13 29.69
C GLY A 68 -2.84 -14.99 29.73
N GLY A 69 -3.26 -13.73 29.84
CA GLY A 69 -2.36 -12.57 29.81
C GLY A 69 -2.96 -11.43 28.98
N PHE A 70 -2.29 -11.06 27.89
CA PHE A 70 -2.86 -10.13 26.91
C PHE A 70 -2.39 -10.45 25.49
N THR A 71 -3.16 -10.02 24.50
CA THR A 71 -2.75 -10.05 23.09
C THR A 71 -2.50 -8.62 22.64
N ALA A 72 -1.31 -8.36 22.09
CA ALA A 72 -0.99 -7.08 21.49
C ALA A 72 -1.06 -7.18 19.97
N PHE A 73 -1.50 -6.09 19.34
CA PHE A 73 -1.67 -5.98 17.91
C PHE A 73 -0.86 -4.79 17.41
N ALA A 74 -0.23 -4.95 16.25
CA ALA A 74 0.37 -3.85 15.52
C ALA A 74 -0.13 -3.86 14.08
N VAL A 75 -0.59 -2.70 13.61
CA VAL A 75 -0.97 -2.47 12.20
C VAL A 75 0.17 -1.74 11.53
N VAL A 76 0.64 -2.29 10.42
CA VAL A 76 1.77 -1.81 9.64
C VAL A 76 1.29 -1.45 8.24
N ASN A 77 1.50 -0.22 7.84
CA ASN A 77 1.18 0.30 6.51
C ASN A 77 2.43 0.33 5.64
N ASN A 78 2.23 -0.04 4.39
CA ASN A 78 3.19 0.14 3.33
C ASN A 78 2.78 1.30 2.41
N PRO A 79 3.22 2.54 2.68
CA PRO A 79 2.94 3.68 1.81
C PRO A 79 3.77 3.67 0.51
N SER A 80 4.69 2.72 0.34
CA SER A 80 5.57 2.66 -0.82
C SER A 80 4.86 2.05 -2.04
N GLY A 81 5.41 2.28 -3.23
CA GLY A 81 5.00 1.62 -4.47
C GLY A 81 5.52 0.19 -4.63
N GLN A 82 6.24 -0.35 -3.65
CA GLN A 82 6.86 -1.67 -3.67
C GLN A 82 6.20 -2.61 -2.68
N THR A 83 6.29 -3.93 -2.92
CA THR A 83 5.79 -4.93 -2.00
C THR A 83 6.80 -5.17 -0.89
N ALA A 84 6.39 -5.08 0.37
CA ALA A 84 7.20 -5.49 1.50
C ALA A 84 7.00 -6.99 1.76
N MET A 85 8.09 -7.72 2.01
CA MET A 85 8.10 -9.16 2.23
C MET A 85 8.88 -9.52 3.50
N ALA A 86 8.48 -10.63 4.14
CA ALA A 86 9.13 -11.15 5.35
C ALA A 86 9.36 -10.05 6.40
N VAL A 87 8.31 -9.26 6.67
CA VAL A 87 8.36 -8.11 7.57
C VAL A 87 8.39 -8.60 9.01
N SER A 88 9.52 -8.39 9.70
CA SER A 88 9.61 -8.68 11.13
C SER A 88 9.07 -7.50 11.93
N VAL A 89 8.00 -7.71 12.68
CA VAL A 89 7.40 -6.71 13.56
C VAL A 89 7.71 -7.06 15.00
N GLN A 90 8.15 -6.08 15.79
CA GLN A 90 8.37 -6.21 17.22
C GLN A 90 7.37 -5.35 17.97
N ILE A 91 6.78 -5.90 19.03
CA ILE A 91 5.95 -5.16 19.98
C ILE A 91 6.61 -5.23 21.36
N ALA A 92 6.79 -4.07 21.98
CA ALA A 92 7.27 -3.94 23.35
C ALA A 92 6.14 -3.47 24.27
N ALA A 93 5.97 -4.17 25.40
CA ALA A 93 5.15 -3.74 26.51
C ALA A 93 5.96 -2.78 27.39
N ILE A 94 5.42 -1.61 27.68
CA ILE A 94 6.13 -0.54 28.41
C ILE A 94 5.43 -0.30 29.75
N GLY A 95 6.25 -0.26 30.80
CA GLY A 95 5.80 0.02 32.16
C GLY A 95 5.57 1.52 32.39
N PRO A 96 4.95 1.89 33.53
CA PRO A 96 4.64 3.28 33.83
C PRO A 96 5.86 4.21 33.93
N GLY A 97 7.05 3.65 34.20
CA GLY A 97 8.32 4.40 34.22
C GLY A 97 9.05 4.44 32.88
N GLY A 98 8.42 4.01 31.78
CA GLY A 98 9.03 3.97 30.45
C GLY A 98 9.95 2.77 30.20
N GLN A 99 10.15 1.89 31.18
CA GLN A 99 10.95 0.68 31.02
C GLN A 99 10.24 -0.36 30.14
N VAL A 100 10.99 -1.03 29.28
CA VAL A 100 10.48 -2.17 28.52
C VAL A 100 10.32 -3.37 29.47
N LEU A 101 9.08 -3.79 29.69
CA LEU A 101 8.75 -4.94 30.53
C LEU A 101 8.97 -6.26 29.80
N ASN A 102 8.56 -6.30 28.54
CA ASN A 102 8.67 -7.48 27.68
C ASN A 102 8.65 -7.06 26.21
N ARG A 103 9.21 -7.90 25.33
CA ARG A 103 9.21 -7.70 23.89
C ARG A 103 8.90 -9.02 23.19
N ARG A 104 8.07 -8.95 22.15
CA ARG A 104 7.74 -10.09 21.30
C ARG A 104 7.85 -9.70 19.85
N SER A 105 8.13 -10.69 19.00
CA SER A 105 8.23 -10.50 17.57
C SER A 105 7.29 -11.45 16.85
N GLY A 106 6.80 -11.02 15.69
CA GLY A 106 6.14 -11.88 14.72
C GLY A 106 6.45 -11.40 13.30
N THR A 107 5.94 -12.14 12.33
CA THR A 107 6.24 -11.90 10.93
C THR A 107 4.96 -11.66 10.16
N ILE A 108 4.97 -10.64 9.33
CA ILE A 108 3.98 -10.40 8.28
C ILE A 108 4.63 -10.85 6.97
N ALA A 109 4.05 -11.85 6.31
CA ALA A 109 4.68 -12.46 5.14
C ALA A 109 4.80 -11.48 3.98
N ARG A 110 3.80 -10.61 3.80
CA ARG A 110 3.68 -9.66 2.70
C ARG A 110 2.85 -8.45 3.13
N ILE A 111 3.19 -7.26 2.63
CA ILE A 111 2.32 -6.07 2.63
C ILE A 111 2.40 -5.44 1.24
N GLY A 112 1.27 -5.42 0.52
CA GLY A 112 1.20 -4.82 -0.81
C GLY A 112 1.39 -3.30 -0.83
N PRO A 113 1.69 -2.69 -1.98
CA PRO A 113 1.78 -1.23 -2.12
C PRO A 113 0.48 -0.52 -1.71
N GLY A 114 0.55 0.45 -0.80
CA GLY A 114 -0.61 1.20 -0.31
C GLY A 114 -1.54 0.41 0.64
N HIS A 115 -1.15 -0.81 1.04
CA HIS A 115 -1.93 -1.66 1.92
C HIS A 115 -1.39 -1.67 3.35
N SER A 116 -2.25 -2.05 4.29
CA SER A 116 -1.91 -2.30 5.68
C SER A 116 -2.12 -3.76 6.03
N GLU A 117 -1.24 -4.30 6.88
CA GLU A 117 -1.37 -5.63 7.47
C GLU A 117 -1.16 -5.59 8.97
N ALA A 118 -1.65 -6.61 9.66
CA ALA A 118 -1.57 -6.69 11.12
C ALA A 118 -0.90 -7.97 11.61
N VAL A 119 -0.26 -7.86 12.78
CA VAL A 119 0.22 -9.01 13.56
C VAL A 119 -0.45 -9.02 14.92
N ALA A 120 -0.82 -10.20 15.40
CA ALA A 120 -1.28 -10.44 16.76
C ALA A 120 -0.25 -11.26 17.54
N LEU A 121 0.23 -10.73 18.67
CA LEU A 121 1.25 -11.37 19.50
C LEU A 121 0.71 -11.60 20.91
N ALA A 122 0.66 -12.87 21.33
CA ALA A 122 0.25 -13.23 22.68
C ALA A 122 1.39 -12.98 23.69
N PHE A 123 1.11 -12.28 24.79
CA PHE A 123 1.99 -12.09 25.93
C PHE A 123 1.42 -12.88 27.12
N PRO A 124 1.96 -14.08 27.41
CA PRO A 124 1.35 -15.03 28.35
C PRO A 124 1.61 -14.69 29.83
N VAL A 125 2.27 -13.56 30.13
CA VAL A 125 2.67 -13.19 31.49
C VAL A 125 2.28 -11.74 31.78
N GLY A 126 1.75 -11.51 32.99
CA GLY A 126 1.17 -10.23 33.40
C GLY A 126 -0.31 -10.16 33.03
N ARG A 127 -1.21 -10.32 34.02
CA ARG A 127 -2.66 -10.15 33.83
C ARG A 127 -3.08 -8.67 33.75
N THR A 128 -2.23 -7.78 34.27
CA THR A 128 -2.43 -6.35 34.17
C THR A 128 -1.94 -5.88 32.83
N LEU A 129 -2.85 -5.33 32.01
CA LEU A 129 -2.52 -4.76 30.72
C LEU A 129 -1.56 -3.56 30.92
N PRO A 130 -0.37 -3.56 30.31
CA PRO A 130 0.49 -2.38 30.28
C PRO A 130 -0.26 -1.15 29.75
N THR A 131 0.07 0.02 30.28
CA THR A 131 -0.54 1.29 29.85
C THR A 131 -0.04 1.75 28.48
N GLN A 132 1.14 1.27 28.06
CA GLN A 132 1.80 1.68 26.84
C GLN A 132 2.40 0.50 26.09
N PHE A 133 2.35 0.61 24.76
CA PHE A 133 2.96 -0.32 23.83
C PHE A 133 3.70 0.45 22.75
N SER A 134 4.83 -0.09 22.31
CA SER A 134 5.59 0.40 21.16
C SER A 134 5.68 -0.71 20.13
N GLY A 135 5.56 -0.35 18.86
CA GLY A 135 5.79 -1.25 17.74
C GLY A 135 6.94 -0.72 16.87
N SER A 136 7.72 -1.64 16.32
CA SER A 136 8.76 -1.32 15.35
C SER A 136 8.85 -2.41 14.29
N VAL A 137 9.27 -2.00 13.08
CA VAL A 137 9.67 -2.94 12.03
C VAL A 137 11.18 -3.14 12.16
N ALA A 138 11.61 -4.39 12.32
CA ALA A 138 13.01 -4.75 12.52
C ALA A 138 13.72 -5.13 11.22
N SER A 139 13.02 -5.79 10.30
CA SER A 139 13.56 -6.18 9.00
C SER A 139 12.44 -6.25 7.96
N VAL A 140 12.79 -5.99 6.70
CA VAL A 140 11.90 -6.04 5.54
C VAL A 140 12.72 -6.37 4.30
N HIS A 141 12.15 -7.16 3.40
CA HIS A 141 12.66 -7.36 2.05
C HIS A 141 11.72 -6.66 1.06
N TRP A 142 12.27 -5.79 0.22
CA TRP A 142 11.47 -5.06 -0.77
C TRP A 142 11.50 -5.77 -2.12
N SER A 143 10.33 -5.90 -2.74
CA SER A 143 10.17 -6.40 -4.10
C SER A 143 9.46 -5.36 -4.96
N ALA A 144 9.98 -5.14 -6.18
CA ALA A 144 9.32 -4.31 -7.18
C ALA A 144 8.09 -5.00 -7.79
N ASP A 145 7.97 -6.31 -7.64
CA ASP A 145 6.84 -7.06 -8.16
C ASP A 145 5.62 -6.88 -7.25
N ALA A 146 4.55 -6.33 -7.82
CA ALA A 146 3.21 -6.39 -7.24
C ALA A 146 2.71 -7.84 -7.37
N LEU A 147 3.14 -8.70 -6.45
CA LEU A 147 2.65 -10.07 -6.42
C LEU A 147 1.20 -10.05 -5.94
N ALA A 148 0.27 -10.21 -6.87
CA ALA A 148 -1.18 -10.27 -6.65
C ALA A 148 -1.69 -11.67 -6.28
N GLU A 149 -0.80 -12.67 -6.22
CA GLU A 149 -1.18 -14.06 -5.90
C GLU A 149 -1.08 -14.32 -4.39
N GLY A 150 -2.22 -14.67 -3.80
CA GLY A 150 -2.32 -15.03 -2.40
C GLY A 150 -3.76 -15.01 -1.90
N ALA A 151 -3.94 -15.43 -0.65
CA ALA A 151 -5.20 -15.22 0.04
C ALA A 151 -5.24 -13.85 0.71
N GLU A 152 -6.33 -13.13 0.51
CA GLU A 152 -6.58 -11.78 1.00
C GLU A 152 -7.93 -11.70 1.73
N VAL A 153 -8.07 -10.75 2.64
CA VAL A 153 -9.36 -10.42 3.28
C VAL A 153 -10.08 -9.40 2.41
N ALA A 154 -11.25 -9.75 1.89
CA ALA A 154 -12.04 -8.86 1.04
C ALA A 154 -13.10 -8.08 1.82
N ASN A 155 -13.74 -8.72 2.81
CA ASN A 155 -14.77 -8.09 3.65
C ASN A 155 -14.58 -8.47 5.12
N THR A 156 -15.02 -7.57 6.02
CA THR A 156 -15.00 -7.80 7.46
C THR A 156 -16.30 -7.28 8.08
N SER A 157 -16.91 -8.08 8.95
CA SER A 157 -18.09 -7.70 9.73
C SER A 157 -17.93 -8.12 11.19
N PHE A 158 -18.27 -7.22 12.12
CA PHE A 158 -18.31 -7.55 13.53
C PHE A 158 -19.64 -8.24 13.87
N LEU A 159 -19.56 -9.42 14.46
CA LEU A 159 -20.69 -10.18 14.94
C LEU A 159 -20.80 -9.98 16.45
N GLN A 160 -21.75 -9.15 16.86
CA GLN A 160 -21.96 -8.84 18.27
C GLN A 160 -22.72 -9.99 18.96
N ASP A 161 -21.97 -10.86 19.62
CA ASP A 161 -22.48 -11.83 20.60
C ASP A 161 -22.00 -11.42 22.00
N ALA A 162 -22.93 -11.36 22.96
CA ALA A 162 -22.66 -10.93 24.33
C ALA A 162 -21.76 -11.90 25.12
N ARG A 163 -21.60 -13.15 24.68
CA ARG A 163 -20.79 -14.17 25.37
C ARG A 163 -19.47 -14.45 24.65
N THR A 164 -19.49 -14.42 23.32
CA THR A 164 -18.34 -14.75 22.46
C THR A 164 -18.26 -13.78 21.29
N PRO A 165 -17.80 -12.54 21.51
CA PRO A 165 -17.69 -11.55 20.45
C PRO A 165 -16.78 -12.09 19.35
N SER A 166 -17.22 -11.94 18.10
CA SER A 166 -16.51 -12.51 16.96
C SER A 166 -16.53 -11.57 15.77
N VAL A 167 -15.60 -11.80 14.85
CA VAL A 167 -15.49 -11.06 13.58
C VAL A 167 -15.55 -12.09 12.47
N GLN A 168 -16.47 -11.89 11.53
CA GLN A 168 -16.53 -12.64 10.30
C GLN A 168 -15.71 -11.91 9.25
N VAL A 169 -14.83 -12.64 8.57
CA VAL A 169 -14.01 -12.14 7.47
C VAL A 169 -14.24 -13.01 6.26
N HIS A 170 -14.42 -12.38 5.10
CA HIS A 170 -14.50 -13.07 3.82
C HIS A 170 -13.10 -13.14 3.22
N LEU A 171 -12.59 -14.36 3.05
CA LEU A 171 -11.27 -14.61 2.47
C LEU A 171 -11.41 -15.02 1.01
N VAL A 172 -10.62 -14.40 0.14
CA VAL A 172 -10.53 -14.77 -1.27
C VAL A 172 -9.10 -15.21 -1.54
N ASN A 173 -8.91 -16.33 -2.22
CA ASN A 173 -7.59 -16.79 -2.64
C ASN A 173 -7.47 -16.70 -4.16
N SER A 174 -6.65 -15.77 -4.63
CA SER A 174 -6.35 -15.60 -6.05
C SER A 174 -5.34 -16.62 -6.57
N GLY A 175 -4.71 -17.39 -5.67
CA GLY A 175 -3.72 -18.40 -6.00
C GLY A 175 -4.32 -19.70 -6.53
N GLN A 176 -3.53 -20.43 -7.31
CA GLN A 176 -3.92 -21.72 -7.91
C GLN A 176 -3.88 -22.90 -6.93
N ARG A 177 -3.48 -22.68 -5.67
CA ARG A 177 -3.31 -23.72 -4.65
C ARG A 177 -3.93 -23.30 -3.34
N ALA A 178 -4.28 -24.29 -2.51
CA ALA A 178 -4.69 -24.03 -1.16
C ALA A 178 -3.55 -23.36 -0.37
N ALA A 179 -3.88 -22.29 0.33
CA ALA A 179 -2.95 -21.51 1.12
C ALA A 179 -3.31 -21.64 2.60
N ARG A 180 -2.29 -21.75 3.46
CA ARG A 180 -2.47 -21.51 4.89
C ARG A 180 -2.43 -20.01 5.11
N VAL A 181 -3.44 -19.47 5.78
CA VAL A 181 -3.60 -18.02 5.96
C VAL A 181 -3.70 -17.73 7.45
N ALA A 182 -2.84 -16.85 7.95
CA ALA A 182 -3.02 -16.27 9.26
C ALA A 182 -3.89 -15.02 9.10
N VAL A 183 -5.05 -15.03 9.74
CA VAL A 183 -6.01 -13.94 9.66
C VAL A 183 -6.10 -13.28 11.02
N THR A 184 -5.99 -11.96 11.05
CA THR A 184 -6.02 -11.14 12.25
C THR A 184 -7.17 -10.16 12.13
N ALA A 185 -8.10 -10.21 13.08
CA ALA A 185 -9.12 -9.17 13.26
C ALA A 185 -8.62 -8.16 14.29
N VAL A 186 -8.69 -6.87 13.97
CA VAL A 186 -8.35 -5.77 14.88
C VAL A 186 -9.59 -4.90 15.06
N CYS A 187 -9.96 -4.65 16.31
CA CYS A 187 -11.15 -3.88 16.66
C CYS A 187 -10.77 -2.54 17.29
N TRP A 188 -11.49 -1.49 16.89
CA TRP A 188 -11.14 -0.10 17.15
C TRP A 188 -12.23 0.63 17.94
N ASP A 189 -11.84 1.56 18.80
CA ASP A 189 -12.77 2.56 19.34
C ASP A 189 -13.02 3.71 18.34
N GLY A 190 -13.97 4.59 18.66
CA GLY A 190 -14.30 5.75 17.83
C GLY A 190 -13.17 6.80 17.74
N ALA A 191 -12.13 6.69 18.57
CA ALA A 191 -10.94 7.55 18.53
C ALA A 191 -9.79 6.92 17.73
N GLY A 192 -10.00 5.76 17.10
CA GLY A 192 -8.98 5.07 16.31
C GLY A 192 -7.93 4.34 17.14
N ASN A 193 -8.24 3.98 18.40
CA ASN A 193 -7.37 3.11 19.20
C ASN A 193 -7.81 1.66 19.10
N ILE A 194 -6.82 0.77 19.04
CA ILE A 194 -7.06 -0.68 19.12
C ILE A 194 -7.55 -1.02 20.53
N ARG A 195 -8.73 -1.62 20.62
CA ARG A 195 -9.39 -2.07 21.88
C ARG A 195 -9.66 -3.56 21.94
N GLY A 196 -9.26 -4.29 20.91
CA GLY A 196 -9.51 -5.70 20.83
C GLY A 196 -9.08 -6.31 19.52
N GLY A 197 -9.31 -7.60 19.42
CA GLY A 197 -9.00 -8.37 18.24
C GLY A 197 -8.81 -9.83 18.55
N GLY A 198 -8.45 -10.57 17.51
CA GLY A 198 -8.21 -12.00 17.55
C GLY A 198 -7.43 -12.42 16.33
N SER A 199 -6.90 -13.64 16.36
CA SER A 199 -6.23 -14.20 15.20
C SER A 199 -6.51 -15.67 15.08
N ARG A 200 -6.61 -16.15 13.85
CA ARG A 200 -6.82 -17.55 13.55
C ARG A 200 -6.05 -17.92 12.30
N THR A 201 -5.48 -19.12 12.28
CA THR A 201 -4.94 -19.71 11.06
C THR A 201 -5.98 -20.62 10.42
N VAL A 202 -6.17 -20.48 9.12
CA VAL A 202 -7.12 -21.27 8.32
C VAL A 202 -6.48 -21.77 7.04
N MET A 203 -7.04 -22.83 6.47
CA MET A 203 -6.72 -23.27 5.12
C MET A 203 -7.77 -22.71 4.17
N VAL A 204 -7.35 -22.03 3.11
CA VAL A 204 -8.22 -21.46 2.09
C VAL A 204 -7.91 -22.16 0.77
N GLY A 205 -8.90 -22.80 0.16
CA GLY A 205 -8.75 -23.46 -1.14
C GLY A 205 -8.58 -22.46 -2.28
N PRO A 206 -8.35 -22.90 -3.52
CA PRO A 206 -8.30 -22.04 -4.71
C PRO A 206 -9.70 -21.59 -5.18
N ASP A 207 -10.67 -21.50 -4.27
CA ASP A 207 -12.06 -21.22 -4.62
C ASP A 207 -12.25 -19.72 -4.89
N ALA A 208 -12.58 -19.39 -6.15
CA ALA A 208 -12.74 -18.01 -6.60
C ALA A 208 -13.86 -17.24 -5.88
N GLY A 209 -14.84 -17.96 -5.30
CA GLY A 209 -15.94 -17.38 -4.52
C GLY A 209 -15.60 -17.06 -3.07
N GLY A 210 -14.40 -17.43 -2.61
CA GLY A 210 -13.94 -17.20 -1.25
C GLY A 210 -14.67 -18.01 -0.17
N HIS A 211 -14.26 -17.79 1.08
CA HIS A 211 -14.80 -18.47 2.25
C HIS A 211 -14.92 -17.51 3.43
N ASP A 212 -16.03 -17.61 4.16
CA ASP A 212 -16.19 -16.88 5.40
C ASP A 212 -15.50 -17.59 6.56
N VAL A 213 -14.76 -16.82 7.35
CA VAL A 213 -14.08 -17.29 8.55
C VAL A 213 -14.54 -16.47 9.72
N VAL A 214 -14.93 -17.15 10.79
CA VAL A 214 -15.24 -16.52 12.07
C VAL A 214 -14.01 -16.58 12.97
N ILE A 215 -13.63 -15.41 13.48
CA ILE A 215 -12.53 -15.19 14.41
C ILE A 215 -13.13 -14.76 15.74
N GLU A 216 -12.90 -15.54 16.80
CA GLU A 216 -13.21 -15.10 18.15
C GLU A 216 -12.26 -13.97 18.53
N VAL A 217 -12.82 -12.90 19.10
CA VAL A 217 -12.05 -11.71 19.48
C VAL A 217 -12.19 -11.46 20.98
N ALA A 218 -11.12 -10.95 21.59
CA ALA A 218 -11.21 -10.33 22.90
C ALA A 218 -11.41 -8.83 22.70
N ILE A 219 -12.37 -8.24 23.42
CA ILE A 219 -12.66 -6.79 23.39
C ILE A 219 -12.83 -6.28 24.82
N SER A 220 -12.38 -5.05 25.09
CA SER A 220 -12.62 -4.39 26.38
C SER A 220 -13.95 -3.63 26.42
N THR A 221 -14.43 -3.17 25.26
CA THR A 221 -15.69 -2.44 25.06
C THR A 221 -16.24 -2.78 23.67
N VAL A 222 -17.52 -2.49 23.42
CA VAL A 222 -18.08 -2.63 22.06
C VAL A 222 -17.28 -1.72 21.10
N PRO A 223 -16.70 -2.27 20.02
CA PRO A 223 -15.90 -1.50 19.10
C PRO A 223 -16.78 -0.65 18.18
N ALA A 224 -16.21 0.46 17.69
CA ALA A 224 -16.84 1.26 16.64
C ALA A 224 -16.74 0.56 15.27
N ARG A 225 -15.66 -0.19 15.05
CA ARG A 225 -15.45 -1.04 13.87
C ARG A 225 -14.42 -2.13 14.14
N CYS A 226 -14.38 -3.16 13.30
CA CYS A 226 -13.28 -4.10 13.24
C CYS A 226 -12.83 -4.27 11.79
N ASP A 227 -11.52 -4.36 11.59
CA ASP A 227 -10.88 -4.59 10.30
C ASP A 227 -10.17 -5.95 10.31
N GLY A 228 -10.25 -6.69 9.20
CA GLY A 228 -9.59 -7.97 9.02
C GLY A 228 -8.37 -7.84 8.13
N TYR A 229 -7.29 -8.52 8.53
CA TYR A 229 -6.00 -8.55 7.86
C TYR A 229 -5.63 -10.01 7.61
N GLY A 230 -5.11 -10.34 6.43
CA GLY A 230 -4.92 -11.72 6.01
C GLY A 230 -3.62 -11.91 5.28
N VAL A 231 -2.74 -12.72 5.86
CA VAL A 231 -1.43 -13.01 5.25
C VAL A 231 -1.30 -14.51 5.00
N THR A 232 -0.90 -14.85 3.78
CA THR A 232 -0.50 -16.22 3.46
C THR A 232 0.75 -16.57 4.27
N VAL A 233 0.72 -17.67 5.01
CA VAL A 233 1.86 -18.19 5.78
C VAL A 233 2.41 -19.44 5.08
N SER A 234 3.72 -19.45 4.86
CA SER A 234 4.47 -20.57 4.27
C SER A 234 4.67 -21.72 5.24
#